data_AF-A0A8D8J503-F1
#
_entry.id   AF-A0A8D8J503-F1
#
_cell.length_a   1.000
_cell.length_b   1.000
_cell.length_c   1.000
_cell.angle_alpha   90.00
_cell.angle_beta   90.00
_cell.angle_gamma   90.00
#
_symmetry.space_group_name_H-M   'P 1'
#
loop_
_entity.id
_entity.type
_entity.pdbx_description
1 polymer ?
#
loop_
_entity_poly.entity_id
_entity_poly.type
_entity_poly.pdbx_seq_one_letter_code
_entity_poly.pdbx_strand_id
1 'polypeptide(L)'
;RYILRLMPIEVVTKANLKDIMDGAGKLFDRYFLKEPKTFAIIFNRRFNNGLDRESTINALAEMISAKNRGNKANLKHPELAVIVEVIKGLTLISVVPQFSELRKYNLMEICTRKDEDAKSQESIGAEKTEEQNGEESEEKVVAEEGEEKEAAKGEEGSQKEPEPAALAKDGQEPEDEAAPKEEEAKSEQ
;
A
#
# COMPACT_ATOMS: atom_id res chain seq x y z
N ARG A 1 7.20 12.30 -29.77
CA ARG A 1 7.82 11.90 -28.48
C ARG A 1 7.06 10.67 -27.97
N TYR A 2 7.70 9.50 -27.82
CA TYR A 2 6.99 8.20 -27.61
C TYR A 2 7.01 7.68 -26.16
N ILE A 3 7.74 8.34 -25.25
CA ILE A 3 7.83 7.93 -23.85
C ILE A 3 6.86 8.77 -23.03
N LEU A 4 5.88 8.10 -22.40
CA LEU A 4 4.90 8.76 -21.53
C LEU A 4 5.43 8.94 -20.11
N ARG A 5 5.84 7.85 -19.44
CA ARG A 5 6.29 7.88 -18.04
C ARG A 5 7.66 7.22 -17.88
N LEU A 6 8.53 7.83 -17.07
CA LEU A 6 9.81 7.25 -16.67
C LEU A 6 9.72 6.80 -15.22
N MET A 7 10.23 5.61 -14.92
CA MET A 7 10.23 5.04 -13.58
C MET A 7 11.63 4.49 -13.29
N PRO A 8 12.43 5.13 -12.43
CA PRO A 8 13.71 4.57 -12.02
C PRO A 8 13.44 3.34 -11.16
N ILE A 9 14.09 2.21 -11.42
CA ILE A 9 13.93 0.98 -10.62
C ILE A 9 15.22 0.74 -9.85
N GLU A 10 15.12 0.59 -8.53
CA GLU A 10 16.29 0.38 -7.66
C GLU A 10 16.40 -1.05 -7.16
N VAL A 11 15.26 -1.73 -6.98
CA VAL A 11 15.21 -3.10 -6.48
C VAL A 11 14.16 -3.89 -7.27
N VAL A 12 14.49 -5.14 -7.57
CA VAL A 12 13.56 -6.11 -8.20
C VAL A 12 13.53 -7.37 -7.35
N THR A 13 12.33 -7.82 -7.00
CA THR A 13 12.10 -9.02 -6.18
C THR A 13 11.03 -9.89 -6.82
N LYS A 14 10.80 -11.10 -6.27
CA LYS A 14 9.60 -11.86 -6.59
C LYS A 14 8.38 -11.21 -5.94
N ALA A 15 7.21 -11.42 -6.54
CA ALA A 15 5.93 -10.89 -6.07
C ALA A 15 5.35 -11.69 -4.89
N ASN A 16 6.07 -11.73 -3.78
CA ASN A 16 5.58 -12.21 -2.49
C ASN A 16 6.04 -11.27 -1.38
N LEU A 17 5.27 -11.21 -0.29
CA LEU A 17 5.50 -10.21 0.77
C LEU A 17 6.89 -10.33 1.40
N LYS A 18 7.38 -11.55 1.64
CA LYS A 18 8.69 -11.79 2.24
C LYS A 18 9.82 -11.20 1.39
N ASP A 19 9.86 -11.53 0.11
CA ASP A 19 10.93 -11.08 -0.79
C ASP A 19 10.86 -9.55 -0.99
N ILE A 20 9.66 -8.97 -1.02
CA ILE A 20 9.47 -7.51 -1.07
C ILE A 20 10.06 -6.84 0.17
N MET A 21 9.76 -7.35 1.36
CA MET A 21 10.26 -6.79 2.62
C MET A 21 11.79 -6.93 2.74
N ASP A 22 12.35 -8.07 2.37
CA ASP A 22 13.79 -8.33 2.36
C ASP A 22 14.52 -7.38 1.38
N GLY A 23 13.94 -7.17 0.18
CA GLY A 23 14.49 -6.26 -0.82
C GLY A 23 14.35 -4.78 -0.45
N ALA A 24 13.22 -4.40 0.15
CA ALA A 24 12.94 -3.03 0.56
C ALA A 24 13.79 -2.56 1.76
N GLY A 25 14.14 -3.47 2.69
CA GLY A 25 14.85 -3.10 3.92
C GLY A 25 16.15 -2.30 3.68
N LYS A 26 17.05 -2.83 2.83
CA LYS A 26 18.32 -2.15 2.47
C LYS A 26 18.11 -0.88 1.66
N LEU A 27 17.04 -0.82 0.88
CA LEU A 27 16.67 0.36 0.11
C LEU A 27 16.24 1.48 1.08
N PHE A 28 15.37 1.16 2.02
CA PHE A 28 14.83 2.13 2.98
C PHE A 28 15.88 2.64 3.95
N ASP A 29 16.90 1.85 4.28
CA ASP A 29 18.04 2.35 5.07
C ASP A 29 18.72 3.57 4.42
N ARG A 30 18.77 3.63 3.09
CA ARG A 30 19.38 4.76 2.37
C ARG A 30 18.54 6.03 2.46
N TYR A 31 17.21 5.91 2.52
CA TYR A 31 16.30 7.04 2.39
C TYR A 31 15.65 7.50 3.70
N PHE A 32 15.38 6.57 4.63
CA PHE A 32 14.50 6.75 5.79
C PHE A 32 15.19 6.57 7.15
N LEU A 33 16.49 6.22 7.18
CA LEU A 33 17.20 5.94 8.43
C LEU A 33 17.67 7.22 9.14
N LYS A 34 18.25 8.17 8.39
CA LYS A 34 18.95 9.34 8.96
C LYS A 34 18.02 10.48 9.36
N GLU A 35 17.25 10.97 8.41
CA GLU A 35 16.40 12.15 8.58
C GLU A 35 14.93 11.74 8.55
N PRO A 36 14.08 12.34 9.41
CA PRO A 36 12.65 12.10 9.37
C PRO A 36 12.07 12.65 8.07
N LYS A 37 11.37 11.82 7.32
CA LYS A 37 10.77 12.21 6.04
C LYS A 37 9.29 11.88 5.99
N THR A 38 8.56 12.69 5.24
CA THR A 38 7.21 12.35 4.84
C THR A 38 7.20 11.44 3.62
N PHE A 39 6.32 10.42 3.61
CA PHE A 39 6.28 9.46 2.52
C PHE A 39 4.87 9.07 2.09
N ALA A 40 4.75 8.62 0.84
CA ALA A 40 3.57 7.94 0.33
C ALA A 40 3.97 6.64 -0.35
N ILE A 41 3.17 5.58 -0.16
CA ILE A 41 3.39 4.31 -0.83
C ILE A 41 2.40 4.20 -1.99
N ILE A 42 2.92 3.96 -3.19
CA ILE A 42 2.15 3.87 -4.42
C ILE A 42 2.24 2.44 -4.92
N PHE A 43 1.13 1.72 -4.77
CA PHE A 43 1.04 0.33 -5.17
C PHE A 43 0.29 0.21 -6.50
N ASN A 44 0.96 -0.34 -7.50
CA ASN A 44 0.41 -0.63 -8.82
C ASN A 44 0.55 -2.12 -9.11
N ARG A 45 -0.46 -2.69 -9.77
CA ARG A 45 -0.49 -4.13 -10.05
C ARG A 45 -0.86 -4.40 -11.50
N ARG A 46 -0.08 -5.22 -12.18
CA ARG A 46 -0.27 -5.66 -13.57
C ARG A 46 -0.17 -7.18 -13.65
N PHE A 47 -1.24 -7.82 -14.09
CA PHE A 47 -1.28 -9.27 -14.32
C PHE A 47 -0.85 -10.12 -13.10
N ASN A 48 -1.21 -9.66 -11.91
CA ASN A 48 -1.02 -10.38 -10.65
C ASN A 48 -2.27 -10.21 -9.81
N ASN A 49 -2.80 -11.29 -9.23
CA ASN A 49 -3.94 -11.24 -8.31
C ASN A 49 -3.62 -11.87 -6.95
N GLY A 50 -2.38 -12.37 -6.76
CA GLY A 50 -1.99 -13.11 -5.56
C GLY A 50 -1.39 -12.24 -4.46
N LEU A 51 -0.87 -11.06 -4.80
CA LEU A 51 -0.33 -10.12 -3.81
C LEU A 51 -1.42 -9.17 -3.32
N ASP A 52 -1.68 -9.22 -2.01
CA ASP A 52 -2.61 -8.32 -1.35
C ASP A 52 -2.04 -6.91 -1.21
N ARG A 53 -2.85 -5.92 -1.55
CA ARG A 53 -2.44 -4.51 -1.60
C ARG A 53 -2.26 -3.93 -0.21
N GLU A 54 -3.27 -4.10 0.66
CA GLU A 54 -3.29 -3.45 1.96
C GLU A 54 -2.22 -4.02 2.89
N SER A 55 -2.11 -5.34 2.94
CA SER A 55 -1.05 -6.03 3.69
C SER A 55 0.34 -5.56 3.26
N THR A 56 0.59 -5.44 1.95
CA THR A 56 1.89 -4.97 1.44
C THR A 56 2.16 -3.51 1.82
N ILE A 57 1.17 -2.63 1.67
CA ILE A 57 1.31 -1.20 2.01
C ILE A 57 1.57 -1.03 3.51
N ASN A 58 0.79 -1.71 4.36
CA ASN A 58 0.90 -1.61 5.82
C ASN A 58 2.26 -2.12 6.29
N ALA A 59 2.70 -3.29 5.81
CA ALA A 59 4.00 -3.86 6.16
C ALA A 59 5.16 -2.93 5.79
N LEU A 60 5.12 -2.32 4.60
CA LEU A 60 6.14 -1.36 4.17
C LEU A 60 6.10 -0.07 5.00
N ALA A 61 4.92 0.45 5.32
CA ALA A 61 4.77 1.66 6.14
C ALA A 61 5.27 1.44 7.58
N GLU A 62 4.98 0.28 8.16
CA GLU A 62 5.52 -0.15 9.46
C GLU A 62 7.04 -0.24 9.41
N MET A 63 7.61 -0.84 8.37
CA MET A 63 9.06 -0.92 8.20
C MET A 63 9.69 0.48 8.14
N ILE A 64 9.14 1.39 7.35
CA ILE A 64 9.65 2.77 7.22
C ILE A 64 9.59 3.49 8.58
N SER A 65 8.48 3.34 9.31
CA SER A 65 8.28 3.94 10.62
C SER A 65 9.23 3.35 11.68
N ALA A 66 9.56 2.06 11.57
CA ALA A 66 10.52 1.39 12.44
C ALA A 66 11.97 1.85 12.22
N LYS A 67 12.33 2.29 10.99
CA LYS A 67 13.67 2.85 10.71
C LYS A 67 13.91 4.19 11.41
N ASN A 68 12.89 5.04 11.45
CA ASN A 68 12.94 6.31 12.18
C ASN A 68 11.52 6.73 12.58
N ARG A 69 11.30 6.93 13.89
CA ARG A 69 9.98 7.30 14.45
C ARG A 69 9.45 8.64 13.95
N GLY A 70 10.31 9.50 13.42
CA GLY A 70 9.91 10.77 12.81
C GLY A 70 9.38 10.64 11.39
N ASN A 71 9.53 9.48 10.74
CA ASN A 71 8.92 9.23 9.43
C ASN A 71 7.39 9.20 9.55
N LYS A 72 6.69 9.89 8.65
CA LYS A 72 5.23 9.99 8.67
C LYS A 72 4.63 9.82 7.28
N ALA A 73 3.52 9.10 7.20
CA ALA A 73 2.77 9.01 5.96
C ALA A 73 2.11 10.36 5.62
N ASN A 74 2.30 10.84 4.39
CA ASN A 74 1.61 12.00 3.84
C ASN A 74 1.21 11.69 2.39
N LEU A 75 -0.07 11.39 2.17
CA LEU A 75 -0.58 10.99 0.84
C LEU A 75 -0.78 12.16 -0.13
N LYS A 76 -0.79 13.41 0.37
CA LYS A 76 -1.04 14.61 -0.44
C LYS A 76 0.28 15.22 -0.94
N HIS A 77 1.20 15.47 -0.01
CA HIS A 77 2.48 16.14 -0.28
C HIS A 77 3.65 15.38 0.36
N PRO A 78 3.97 14.17 -0.13
CA PRO A 78 5.12 13.42 0.36
C PRO A 78 6.43 14.01 -0.17
N GLU A 79 7.47 14.05 0.66
CA GLU A 79 8.84 14.30 0.20
C GLU A 79 9.34 13.15 -0.67
N LEU A 80 9.03 11.91 -0.29
CA LEU A 80 9.40 10.70 -1.01
C LEU A 80 8.18 9.83 -1.34
N ALA A 81 8.10 9.37 -2.57
CA ALA A 81 7.17 8.32 -2.98
C ALA A 81 7.91 6.97 -3.08
N VAL A 82 7.40 5.98 -2.36
CA VAL A 82 7.81 4.59 -2.50
C VAL A 82 6.88 3.93 -3.51
N ILE A 83 7.40 3.61 -4.68
CA ILE A 83 6.61 3.03 -5.76
C ILE A 83 6.86 1.53 -5.78
N VAL A 84 5.78 0.76 -5.70
CA VAL A 84 5.74 -0.70 -5.72
C VAL A 84 4.94 -1.10 -6.94
N GLU A 85 5.63 -1.47 -8.02
CA GLU A 85 5.00 -1.92 -9.26
C GLU A 85 5.10 -3.45 -9.34
N VAL A 86 3.97 -4.13 -9.34
CA VAL A 86 3.90 -5.59 -9.51
C VAL A 86 3.61 -5.90 -10.97
N ILE A 87 4.46 -6.69 -11.61
CA ILE A 87 4.27 -7.15 -13.00
C ILE A 87 4.46 -8.66 -13.03
N LYS A 88 3.36 -9.40 -13.26
CA LYS A 88 3.34 -10.86 -13.22
C LYS A 88 3.93 -11.37 -11.90
N GLY A 89 5.05 -12.10 -11.94
CA GLY A 89 5.71 -12.67 -10.77
C GLY A 89 6.79 -11.78 -10.14
N LEU A 90 6.96 -10.55 -10.60
CA LEU A 90 8.01 -9.63 -10.14
C LEU A 90 7.42 -8.39 -9.47
N THR A 91 8.15 -7.86 -8.50
CA THR A 91 7.88 -6.55 -7.89
C THR A 91 9.09 -5.66 -8.11
N LEU A 92 8.83 -4.46 -8.61
CA LEU A 92 9.83 -3.43 -8.88
C LEU A 92 9.60 -2.30 -7.87
N ILE A 93 10.65 -1.97 -7.11
CA ILE A 93 10.59 -1.01 -6.02
C ILE A 93 11.51 0.17 -6.34
N SER A 94 11.01 1.36 -6.06
CA SER A 94 11.71 2.62 -6.24
C SER A 94 11.37 3.61 -5.14
N VAL A 95 12.33 4.41 -4.71
CA VAL A 95 12.09 5.55 -3.83
C VAL A 95 12.44 6.82 -4.59
N VAL A 96 11.43 7.63 -4.90
CA VAL A 96 11.60 8.80 -5.76
C VAL A 96 11.17 10.09 -5.04
N PRO A 97 11.91 11.19 -5.22
CA PRO A 97 11.55 12.46 -4.64
C PRO A 97 10.57 13.24 -5.55
N GLN A 98 9.88 14.25 -5.03
CA GLN A 98 9.06 15.20 -5.82
C GLN A 98 8.02 14.51 -6.74
N PHE A 99 7.45 13.38 -6.33
CA PHE A 99 6.59 12.57 -7.22
C PHE A 99 5.36 13.33 -7.75
N SER A 100 4.70 14.10 -6.88
CA SER A 100 3.54 14.92 -7.27
C SER A 100 3.94 16.12 -8.13
N GLU A 101 5.02 16.81 -7.77
CA GLU A 101 5.55 17.98 -8.48
C GLU A 101 6.01 17.62 -9.90
N LEU A 102 6.67 16.48 -10.06
CA LEU A 102 7.09 15.93 -11.35
C LEU A 102 5.96 15.16 -12.04
N ARG A 103 4.68 15.44 -11.72
CA ARG A 103 3.50 14.90 -12.41
C ARG A 103 3.51 13.38 -12.54
N LYS A 104 3.87 12.69 -11.46
CA LYS A 104 4.00 11.22 -11.41
C LYS A 104 4.98 10.71 -12.48
N TYR A 105 6.04 11.47 -12.73
CA TYR A 105 7.06 11.24 -13.76
C TYR A 105 6.53 11.10 -15.18
N ASN A 106 5.40 11.74 -15.50
CA ASN A 106 4.90 11.83 -16.87
C ASN A 106 5.76 12.83 -17.67
N LEU A 107 6.69 12.30 -18.47
CA LEU A 107 7.62 13.09 -19.27
C LEU A 107 6.94 13.96 -20.33
N MET A 108 5.75 13.58 -20.80
CA MET A 108 4.97 14.41 -21.70
C MET A 108 4.49 15.66 -20.97
N GLU A 109 3.85 15.50 -19.81
CA GLU A 109 3.35 16.63 -19.01
C GLU A 109 4.46 17.56 -18.52
N ILE A 110 5.63 17.01 -18.14
CA ILE A 110 6.78 17.81 -17.70
C ILE A 110 7.31 18.68 -18.85
N CYS A 111 7.37 18.14 -20.08
CA CYS A 111 7.96 18.89 -21.19
C CYS A 111 6.99 19.86 -21.85
N THR A 112 5.70 19.53 -21.93
CA THR A 112 4.70 20.48 -22.47
C THR A 112 4.62 21.75 -21.64
N ARG A 113 4.77 21.66 -20.31
CA ARG A 113 4.76 22.84 -19.43
C ARG A 113 6.01 23.70 -19.52
N LYS A 114 7.19 23.10 -19.66
CA LYS A 114 8.43 23.88 -19.88
C LYS A 114 8.33 24.76 -21.12
N ASP A 115 7.65 24.28 -22.16
CA ASP A 115 7.42 25.05 -23.38
C ASP A 115 6.41 26.19 -23.15
N GLU A 116 5.45 26.03 -22.24
CA GLU A 116 4.48 27.07 -21.85
C GLU A 116 5.11 28.12 -20.92
N ASP A 117 5.89 27.69 -19.91
CA ASP A 117 6.63 28.58 -19.02
C ASP A 117 7.67 29.40 -19.81
N ALA A 118 8.38 28.78 -20.77
CA ALA A 118 9.31 29.48 -21.65
C ALA A 118 8.62 30.50 -22.56
N LYS A 119 7.43 30.19 -23.11
CA LYS A 119 6.65 31.12 -23.94
C LYS A 119 6.03 32.26 -23.14
N SER A 120 5.70 32.02 -21.86
CA SER A 120 5.17 33.06 -20.97
C SER A 120 6.23 34.08 -20.53
N GLN A 121 7.53 33.75 -20.62
CA GLN A 121 8.62 34.68 -20.33
C GLN A 121 9.03 35.55 -21.53
N GLU A 122 8.69 35.15 -22.77
CA GLU A 122 8.93 35.98 -23.96
C GLU A 122 7.85 37.07 -24.17
N SER A 123 6.69 36.98 -23.50
CA SER A 123 5.58 37.93 -23.67
C SER A 123 5.51 39.06 -22.63
N ILE A 124 6.44 39.14 -21.67
CA ILE A 124 6.48 40.23 -20.65
C ILE A 124 7.43 41.38 -21.06
N GLY A 125 7.98 41.34 -22.29
CA GLY A 125 8.94 42.34 -22.81
C GLY A 125 8.35 43.48 -23.66
N ALA A 126 7.05 43.77 -23.61
CA ALA A 126 6.47 44.93 -24.33
C ALA A 126 5.23 45.50 -23.62
N GLU A 127 5.46 46.60 -22.89
CA GLU A 127 4.55 47.67 -22.42
C GLU A 127 3.05 47.39 -22.17
N LYS A 128 2.60 47.67 -20.93
CA LYS A 128 1.83 48.90 -20.61
C LYS A 128 1.56 49.11 -19.11
N THR A 129 1.62 50.38 -18.73
CA THR A 129 1.35 51.06 -17.46
C THR A 129 -0.15 51.16 -17.13
N GLU A 130 -0.45 51.36 -15.83
CA GLU A 130 -1.69 51.84 -15.18
C GLU A 130 -2.87 50.84 -15.11
N GLU A 131 -3.71 50.75 -14.08
CA GLU A 131 -3.74 51.05 -12.63
C GLU A 131 -5.11 50.49 -12.14
N GLN A 132 -5.25 50.20 -10.85
CA GLN A 132 -6.51 50.11 -10.05
C GLN A 132 -7.30 48.78 -9.91
N ASN A 133 -7.19 48.25 -8.68
CA ASN A 133 -8.22 48.13 -7.63
C ASN A 133 -9.30 47.02 -7.67
N GLY A 134 -9.51 46.39 -6.50
CA GLY A 134 -10.83 45.97 -6.03
C GLY A 134 -11.12 44.47 -5.87
N GLU A 135 -11.00 44.00 -4.63
CA GLU A 135 -11.91 43.10 -3.89
C GLU A 135 -12.31 41.69 -4.40
N GLU A 136 -11.88 40.72 -3.57
CA GLU A 136 -12.66 39.65 -2.92
C GLU A 136 -13.57 38.68 -3.71
N SER A 137 -13.32 37.39 -3.43
CA SER A 137 -14.27 36.40 -2.91
C SER A 137 -14.56 35.13 -3.74
N GLU A 138 -14.60 34.03 -2.97
CA GLU A 138 -15.31 32.76 -3.16
C GLU A 138 -14.76 31.65 -4.07
N GLU A 139 -14.05 30.73 -3.39
CA GLU A 139 -14.45 29.33 -3.17
C GLU A 139 -15.35 28.66 -4.24
N LYS A 140 -14.79 27.64 -4.91
CA LYS A 140 -15.59 26.46 -5.25
C LYS A 140 -14.75 25.17 -5.29
N VAL A 141 -14.91 24.42 -4.22
CA VAL A 141 -14.74 22.97 -4.11
C VAL A 141 -15.49 22.26 -5.25
N VAL A 142 -14.82 21.29 -5.91
CA VAL A 142 -15.51 20.22 -6.62
C VAL A 142 -14.84 18.90 -6.27
N ALA A 143 -15.55 18.13 -5.44
CA ALA A 143 -15.34 16.72 -5.23
C ALA A 143 -15.94 15.95 -6.41
N GLU A 144 -15.23 14.94 -6.92
CA GLU A 144 -15.81 13.86 -7.70
C GLU A 144 -15.55 12.55 -6.96
N GLU A 145 -16.52 12.14 -6.14
CA GLU A 145 -16.93 10.74 -6.01
C GLU A 145 -17.71 10.41 -7.31
N GLY A 146 -17.51 9.30 -8.03
CA GLY A 146 -17.36 7.95 -7.53
C GLY A 146 -18.75 7.36 -7.27
N GLU A 147 -19.42 6.82 -8.30
CA GLU A 147 -20.49 5.84 -8.06
C GLU A 147 -20.73 4.92 -9.27
N GLU A 148 -20.41 3.65 -9.04
CA GLU A 148 -20.83 2.48 -9.79
C GLU A 148 -22.33 2.23 -9.55
N LYS A 149 -23.05 1.79 -10.59
CA LYS A 149 -24.42 1.29 -10.45
C LYS A 149 -24.42 -0.24 -10.52
N GLU A 150 -24.78 -0.89 -9.41
CA GLU A 150 -25.47 -2.18 -9.45
C GLU A 150 -26.78 -2.07 -8.66
N ALA A 151 -27.89 -2.27 -9.36
CA ALA A 151 -29.23 -2.34 -8.80
C ALA A 151 -29.64 -3.81 -8.68
N ALA A 152 -30.02 -4.19 -7.47
CA ALA A 152 -30.64 -5.47 -7.14
C ALA A 152 -32.16 -5.46 -7.41
N LYS A 153 -32.69 -6.64 -7.79
CA LYS A 153 -34.04 -7.16 -7.49
C LYS A 153 -34.06 -8.63 -7.96
N GLY A 154 -34.48 -9.65 -7.22
CA GLY A 154 -35.21 -9.74 -5.95
C GLY A 154 -36.21 -10.90 -6.06
N GLU A 155 -36.09 -11.87 -5.13
CA GLU A 155 -37.10 -12.80 -4.55
C GLU A 155 -37.90 -13.75 -5.48
N GLU A 156 -38.36 -14.96 -5.11
CA GLU A 156 -38.83 -15.59 -3.86
C GLU A 156 -38.23 -17.03 -3.75
N GLY A 157 -38.07 -17.75 -2.64
CA GLY A 157 -38.80 -17.83 -1.37
C GLY A 157 -39.39 -19.25 -1.20
N SER A 158 -38.92 -20.07 -0.24
CA SER A 158 -39.75 -20.97 0.60
C SER A 158 -38.96 -21.75 1.65
N GLN A 159 -39.60 -21.93 2.80
CA GLN A 159 -39.17 -22.37 4.12
C GLN A 159 -39.09 -23.91 4.28
N LYS A 160 -38.28 -24.41 5.25
CA LYS A 160 -38.76 -25.11 6.48
C LYS A 160 -37.62 -25.74 7.32
N GLU A 161 -37.57 -25.35 8.60
CA GLU A 161 -37.21 -26.24 9.72
C GLU A 161 -38.44 -27.10 10.10
N PRO A 162 -38.27 -28.29 10.73
CA PRO A 162 -38.24 -28.37 12.21
C PRO A 162 -37.36 -29.49 12.83
N GLU A 163 -36.88 -29.26 14.07
CA GLU A 163 -36.56 -30.29 15.10
C GLU A 163 -37.88 -30.75 15.82
N PRO A 164 -37.97 -31.80 16.69
CA PRO A 164 -36.95 -32.31 17.64
C PRO A 164 -36.96 -33.85 17.96
N ALA A 165 -36.06 -34.28 18.87
CA ALA A 165 -36.26 -35.23 20.02
C ALA A 165 -35.31 -36.47 20.17
N ALA A 166 -34.51 -36.45 21.27
CA ALA A 166 -34.31 -37.44 22.38
C ALA A 166 -34.42 -38.98 22.13
N LEU A 167 -33.78 -39.95 22.80
CA LEU A 167 -33.00 -40.14 24.05
C LEU A 167 -32.48 -41.61 24.04
N ALA A 168 -31.34 -41.97 24.67
CA ALA A 168 -31.21 -43.14 25.58
C ALA A 168 -29.75 -43.40 26.05
N LYS A 169 -29.65 -43.80 27.32
CA LYS A 169 -28.45 -44.11 28.14
C LYS A 169 -27.96 -45.55 27.96
N ASP A 170 -26.71 -45.80 28.34
CA ASP A 170 -26.23 -46.81 29.33
C ASP A 170 -24.68 -46.67 29.34
N GLY A 171 -23.95 -46.51 30.44
CA GLY A 171 -24.07 -47.15 31.74
C GLY A 171 -23.05 -48.28 31.84
N GLN A 172 -22.08 -48.14 32.77
CA GLN A 172 -21.31 -49.21 33.45
C GLN A 172 -19.80 -49.34 33.14
N GLU A 173 -18.98 -48.81 34.06
CA GLU A 173 -17.68 -49.38 34.47
C GLU A 173 -17.93 -50.71 35.21
N PRO A 174 -16.97 -51.65 35.28
CA PRO A 174 -15.95 -51.57 36.34
C PRO A 174 -14.53 -52.03 35.98
N GLU A 175 -13.59 -51.44 36.73
CA GLU A 175 -12.37 -51.97 37.37
C GLU A 175 -12.02 -53.46 37.17
N ASP A 176 -10.74 -53.77 36.87
CA ASP A 176 -9.93 -54.60 37.77
C ASP A 176 -8.40 -54.50 37.52
N GLU A 177 -7.68 -54.78 38.60
CA GLU A 177 -6.25 -54.76 38.92
C GLU A 177 -5.28 -55.46 37.94
N ALA A 178 -4.04 -54.96 37.89
CA ALA A 178 -2.87 -55.65 38.49
C ALA A 178 -1.53 -55.11 37.95
N ALA A 179 -0.72 -54.53 38.85
CA ALA A 179 0.72 -54.36 38.67
C ALA A 179 1.45 -55.71 38.85
N PRO A 180 2.70 -55.83 38.36
CA PRO A 180 3.76 -56.10 39.34
C PRO A 180 5.09 -55.36 39.12
N LYS A 181 5.59 -54.83 40.25
CA LYS A 181 6.94 -54.88 40.86
C LYS A 181 8.25 -54.72 40.03
N GLU A 182 8.93 -53.63 40.36
CA GLU A 182 10.35 -53.42 40.70
C GLU A 182 11.40 -54.53 40.46
N GLU A 183 12.53 -54.14 39.85
CA GLU A 183 13.87 -54.64 40.21
C GLU A 183 14.91 -53.49 40.15
N GLU A 184 15.72 -53.42 41.21
CA GLU A 184 16.72 -52.41 41.54
C GLU A 184 17.95 -52.42 40.61
N ALA A 185 18.58 -51.27 40.40
CA ALA A 185 20.02 -51.19 40.12
C ALA A 185 20.65 -50.01 40.88
N LYS A 186 21.50 -50.39 41.85
CA LYS A 186 22.33 -49.58 42.74
C LYS A 186 23.22 -48.56 42.03
N SER A 187 23.41 -47.40 42.67
CA SER A 187 24.72 -46.75 42.75
C SER A 187 24.88 -46.06 44.11
N GLU A 188 25.83 -46.57 44.90
CA GLU A 188 26.46 -45.85 46.01
C GLU A 188 27.98 -46.09 45.88
N GLN A 189 28.73 -45.01 46.09
CA GLN A 189 30.19 -44.79 45.97
C GLN A 189 30.72 -44.32 44.61
#